data_AF-A0A7D5J8R7-F1
#
_entry.id   AF-A0A7D5J8R7-F1
#
_cell.length_a   1.000
_cell.length_b   1.000
_cell.length_c   1.000
_cell.angle_alpha   90.00
_cell.angle_beta   90.00
_cell.angle_gamma   90.00
#
_symmetry.space_group_name_H-M   'P 1'
#
loop_
_entity.id
_entity.type
_entity.pdbx_description
1 polymer ?
#
loop_
_entity_poly.entity_id
_entity_poly.type
_entity_poly.pdbx_seq_one_letter_code
_entity_poly.pdbx_strand_id
1 'polypeptide(L)'
;MRNKIIVVSLLVTILLLGSLIVSARPAYLANFNDQYGTEDTKLDTCNTCHVNPNGGGTRNPYGIAYQESGMDFASIESLDSDEDGFTNLEEINSLTFPGDPEDNPGTQDIDPSDVTVVNESDPAGEQVAENTSESANNSPEQETTDEPVESPISEEQAPGFGAILTGLGVLSAIYWYRK
;
A
#
# COMPACT_ATOMS: atom_id res chain seq x y z
N MET A 1 21.53 -18.15 -48.82
CA MET A 1 20.18 -17.55 -48.90
C MET A 1 19.23 -18.20 -47.90
N ARG A 2 19.16 -19.54 -47.83
CA ARG A 2 18.34 -20.28 -46.87
C ARG A 2 18.60 -19.94 -45.39
N ASN A 3 19.87 -19.78 -45.03
CA ASN A 3 20.34 -19.34 -43.70
C ASN A 3 19.96 -17.89 -43.34
N LYS A 4 19.96 -16.97 -44.31
CA LYS A 4 19.53 -15.58 -44.08
C LYS A 4 18.02 -15.50 -43.82
N ILE A 5 17.24 -16.31 -44.52
CA ILE A 5 15.78 -16.41 -44.32
C ILE A 5 15.45 -16.99 -42.94
N ILE A 6 16.19 -18.01 -42.48
CA ILE A 6 15.99 -18.58 -41.14
C ILE A 6 16.29 -17.55 -40.05
N VAL A 7 17.40 -16.81 -40.16
CA VAL A 7 17.75 -15.78 -39.15
C VAL A 7 16.74 -14.63 -39.12
N VAL A 8 16.26 -14.17 -40.28
CA VAL A 8 15.21 -13.14 -40.35
C VAL A 8 13.90 -13.66 -39.79
N SER A 9 13.51 -14.90 -40.09
CA SER A 9 12.31 -15.52 -39.53
C SER A 9 12.38 -15.61 -38.00
N LEU A 10 13.55 -15.97 -37.45
CA LEU A 10 13.76 -16.10 -36.01
C LEU A 10 13.70 -14.74 -35.29
N LEU A 11 14.31 -13.70 -35.89
CA LEU A 11 14.24 -12.33 -35.39
C LEU A 11 12.81 -11.76 -35.42
N VAL A 12 12.05 -12.04 -36.48
CA VAL A 12 10.64 -11.61 -36.60
C VAL A 12 9.78 -12.32 -35.54
N THR A 13 9.96 -13.63 -35.32
CA THR A 13 9.21 -14.34 -34.28
C THR A 13 9.51 -13.84 -32.86
N ILE A 14 10.76 -13.46 -32.56
CA ILE A 14 11.13 -12.89 -31.25
C ILE A 14 10.49 -11.51 -31.04
N LEU A 15 10.40 -10.69 -32.09
CA LEU A 15 9.73 -9.39 -32.03
C LEU A 15 8.21 -9.52 -31.82
N LEU A 16 7.56 -10.53 -32.39
CA LEU A 16 6.11 -10.75 -32.24
C LEU A 16 5.70 -11.33 -30.88
N LEU A 17 6.63 -11.90 -30.11
CA LEU A 17 6.35 -12.45 -28.77
C LEU A 17 6.49 -11.39 -27.65
N GLY A 18 6.93 -10.17 -27.97
CA GLY A 18 7.34 -9.14 -27.01
C GLY A 18 6.26 -8.16 -26.58
N SER A 19 5.01 -8.58 -26.37
CA SER A 19 3.96 -7.69 -25.85
C SER A 19 3.09 -8.38 -24.79
N LEU A 20 3.74 -8.92 -23.76
CA LEU A 20 3.08 -9.07 -22.48
C LEU A 20 3.01 -7.68 -21.86
N ILE A 21 1.86 -7.05 -21.98
CA ILE A 21 1.55 -5.84 -21.22
C ILE A 21 1.40 -6.31 -19.77
N VAL A 22 2.51 -6.34 -19.03
CA VAL A 22 2.48 -6.49 -17.57
C VAL A 22 1.91 -5.18 -17.04
N SER A 23 0.59 -5.14 -16.87
CA SER A 23 -0.04 -4.06 -16.12
C SER A 23 0.18 -4.36 -14.64
N ALA A 24 1.31 -3.87 -14.12
CA ALA A 24 1.67 -3.97 -12.72
C ALA A 24 0.87 -2.95 -11.87
N ARG A 25 -0.46 -3.02 -11.89
CA ARG A 25 -1.25 -2.57 -10.74
C ARG A 25 -0.98 -3.63 -9.65
N PRO A 26 -0.28 -3.29 -8.55
CA PRO A 26 0.30 -4.27 -7.64
C PRO A 26 -0.78 -5.21 -7.09
N ALA A 27 -0.47 -6.51 -6.95
CA ALA A 27 -1.41 -7.55 -6.51
C ALA A 27 -2.21 -7.18 -5.24
N TYR A 28 -1.67 -6.28 -4.41
CA TYR A 28 -2.36 -5.75 -3.24
C TYR A 28 -3.59 -4.91 -3.56
N LEU A 29 -3.57 -4.06 -4.59
CA LEU A 29 -4.77 -3.30 -4.99
C LEU A 29 -5.83 -4.24 -5.57
N ALA A 30 -5.42 -5.25 -6.34
CA ALA A 30 -6.34 -6.27 -6.82
C ALA A 30 -6.97 -7.05 -5.67
N ASN A 31 -6.16 -7.51 -4.70
CA ASN A 31 -6.66 -8.21 -3.51
C ASN A 31 -7.57 -7.32 -2.65
N PHE A 32 -7.25 -6.03 -2.52
CA PHE A 32 -8.09 -5.06 -1.84
C PHE A 32 -9.45 -4.96 -2.52
N ASN A 33 -9.45 -4.79 -3.85
CA ASN A 33 -10.68 -4.74 -4.62
C ASN A 33 -11.50 -6.03 -4.51
N ASP A 34 -10.85 -7.19 -4.66
CA ASP A 34 -11.49 -8.50 -4.55
C ASP A 34 -12.11 -8.72 -3.15
N GLN A 35 -11.43 -8.26 -2.08
CA GLN A 35 -11.88 -8.41 -0.70
C GLN A 35 -13.12 -7.54 -0.41
N TYR A 36 -13.14 -6.31 -0.92
CA TYR A 36 -14.14 -5.31 -0.57
C TYR A 36 -15.15 -4.99 -1.68
N GLY A 37 -15.00 -5.58 -2.86
CA GLY A 37 -15.86 -5.32 -4.03
C GLY A 37 -15.76 -3.88 -4.52
N THR A 38 -14.56 -3.29 -4.50
CA THR A 38 -14.31 -1.88 -4.83
C THR A 38 -13.78 -1.67 -6.25
N GLU A 39 -13.85 -2.68 -7.12
CA GLU A 39 -13.51 -2.51 -8.54
C GLU A 39 -14.32 -1.38 -9.18
N ASP A 40 -13.69 -0.65 -10.08
CA ASP A 40 -14.29 0.49 -10.81
C ASP A 40 -14.84 1.63 -9.90
N THR A 41 -14.50 1.63 -8.61
CA THR A 41 -14.79 2.74 -7.69
C THR A 41 -13.60 3.71 -7.58
N LYS A 42 -13.76 4.80 -6.83
CA LYS A 42 -12.63 5.71 -6.54
C LYS A 42 -11.50 5.04 -5.75
N LEU A 43 -11.82 3.95 -5.04
CA LEU A 43 -10.86 3.16 -4.27
C LEU A 43 -10.07 2.16 -5.14
N ASP A 44 -10.44 1.92 -6.41
CA ASP A 44 -9.62 1.17 -7.37
C ASP A 44 -8.48 2.06 -7.93
N THR A 45 -7.72 2.67 -7.03
CA THR A 45 -6.57 3.51 -7.38
C THR A 45 -5.44 3.30 -6.38
N CYS A 46 -4.21 3.63 -6.78
CA CYS A 46 -3.08 3.53 -5.86
C CYS A 46 -3.19 4.48 -4.66
N ASN A 47 -4.05 5.50 -4.74
CA ASN A 47 -4.30 6.45 -3.65
C ASN A 47 -4.82 5.76 -2.38
N THR A 48 -5.48 4.62 -2.50
CA THR A 48 -5.96 3.85 -1.36
C THR A 48 -4.85 3.50 -0.38
N CYS A 49 -3.63 3.22 -0.85
CA CYS A 49 -2.49 2.85 0.02
C CYS A 49 -1.28 3.79 -0.11
N HIS A 50 -1.27 4.72 -1.06
CA HIS A 50 -0.14 5.59 -1.36
C HIS A 50 -0.56 7.05 -1.46
N VAL A 51 0.36 7.95 -1.13
CA VAL A 51 0.15 9.40 -1.34
C VAL A 51 0.15 9.75 -2.84
N ASN A 52 0.82 8.95 -3.67
CA ASN A 52 0.90 9.17 -5.11
C ASN A 52 -0.12 8.30 -5.87
N PRO A 53 -1.02 8.89 -6.69
CA PRO A 53 -2.04 8.14 -7.45
C PRO A 53 -1.46 7.24 -8.53
N ASN A 54 -0.22 7.49 -8.96
CA ASN A 54 0.48 6.62 -9.88
C ASN A 54 1.12 5.40 -9.18
N GLY A 55 0.99 5.32 -7.86
CA GLY A 55 1.59 4.29 -7.01
C GLY A 55 3.08 4.51 -6.72
N GLY A 56 3.62 3.62 -5.89
CA GLY A 56 5.00 3.71 -5.41
C GLY A 56 5.23 4.90 -4.47
N GLY A 57 6.46 5.01 -3.96
CA GLY A 57 6.81 6.05 -2.99
C GLY A 57 6.15 5.84 -1.63
N THR A 58 5.95 6.94 -0.91
CA THR A 58 5.42 6.95 0.46
C THR A 58 4.00 6.39 0.53
N ARG A 59 3.73 5.55 1.53
CA ARG A 59 2.39 5.08 1.84
C ARG A 59 1.62 6.15 2.61
N ASN A 60 0.32 6.21 2.40
CA ASN A 60 -0.56 6.98 3.28
C ASN A 60 -0.71 6.24 4.64
N PRO A 61 -1.35 6.83 5.66
CA PRO A 61 -1.53 6.18 6.95
C PRO A 61 -2.17 4.79 6.87
N TYR A 62 -3.23 4.60 6.06
CA TYR A 62 -3.81 3.27 5.79
C TYR A 62 -2.78 2.25 5.29
N GLY A 63 -2.00 2.63 4.27
CA GLY A 63 -0.98 1.77 3.70
C GLY A 63 0.14 1.44 4.68
N ILE A 64 0.45 2.33 5.63
CA ILE A 64 1.38 2.06 6.72
C ILE A 64 0.78 1.03 7.68
N ALA A 65 -0.46 1.24 8.14
CA ALA A 65 -1.16 0.29 9.02
C ALA A 65 -1.23 -1.11 8.38
N TYR A 66 -1.57 -1.18 7.09
CA TYR A 66 -1.58 -2.42 6.32
C TYR A 66 -0.20 -3.09 6.24
N GLN A 67 0.87 -2.30 6.08
CA GLN A 67 2.22 -2.87 6.08
C GLN A 67 2.59 -3.43 7.46
N GLU A 68 2.30 -2.68 8.53
CA GLU A 68 2.65 -3.03 9.90
C GLU A 68 1.85 -4.23 10.41
N SER A 69 0.65 -4.45 9.89
CA SER A 69 -0.17 -5.61 10.19
C SER A 69 0.32 -6.92 9.55
N GLY A 70 1.38 -6.87 8.75
CA GLY A 70 1.83 -8.01 7.96
C GLY A 70 1.03 -8.22 6.68
N MET A 71 0.43 -7.16 6.14
CA MET A 71 -0.36 -7.16 4.90
C MET A 71 -1.67 -7.94 5.03
N ASP A 72 -2.30 -7.87 6.21
CA ASP A 72 -3.63 -8.40 6.47
C ASP A 72 -4.65 -7.26 6.57
N PHE A 73 -5.57 -7.19 5.62
CA PHE A 73 -6.62 -6.17 5.59
C PHE A 73 -7.58 -6.30 6.79
N ALA A 74 -7.96 -7.53 7.16
CA ALA A 74 -8.96 -7.76 8.21
C ALA A 74 -8.46 -7.27 9.57
N SER A 75 -7.16 -7.41 9.82
CA SER A 75 -6.54 -6.98 11.08
C SER A 75 -6.57 -5.46 11.32
N ILE A 76 -6.74 -4.66 10.26
CA ILE A 76 -6.78 -3.19 10.37
C ILE A 76 -8.18 -2.61 10.16
N GLU A 77 -9.20 -3.42 9.87
CA GLU A 77 -10.56 -2.94 9.58
C GLU A 77 -11.13 -2.02 10.66
N SER A 78 -10.83 -2.28 11.93
CA SER A 78 -11.31 -1.50 13.08
C SER A 78 -10.41 -0.34 13.49
N LEU A 79 -9.28 -0.13 12.80
CA LEU A 79 -8.41 1.02 13.05
C LEU A 79 -8.97 2.25 12.33
N ASP A 80 -8.71 3.41 12.90
CA ASP A 80 -8.85 4.72 12.28
C ASP A 80 -7.42 5.14 11.91
N SER A 81 -7.02 4.96 10.64
CA SER A 81 -5.61 5.06 10.27
C SER A 81 -5.13 6.50 10.11
N ASP A 82 -6.03 7.41 9.72
CA ASP A 82 -5.75 8.83 9.47
C ASP A 82 -6.29 9.77 10.55
N GLU A 83 -6.87 9.21 11.61
CA GLU A 83 -7.29 9.89 12.85
C GLU A 83 -8.45 10.88 12.63
N ASP A 84 -9.39 10.52 11.75
CA ASP A 84 -10.51 11.36 11.36
C ASP A 84 -11.84 11.02 12.07
N GLY A 85 -11.83 9.95 12.87
CA GLY A 85 -12.95 9.49 13.67
C GLY A 85 -13.76 8.35 13.04
N PHE A 86 -13.40 7.88 11.85
CA PHE A 86 -14.03 6.73 11.20
C PHE A 86 -13.06 5.55 11.11
N THR A 87 -13.57 4.33 11.24
CA THR A 87 -12.75 3.14 11.01
C THR A 87 -12.54 2.91 9.52
N ASN A 88 -11.40 2.32 9.18
CA ASN A 88 -11.04 1.93 7.82
C ASN A 88 -12.19 1.20 7.09
N LEU A 89 -12.89 0.28 7.79
CA LEU A 89 -14.00 -0.46 7.19
C LEU A 89 -15.25 0.41 6.96
N GLU A 90 -15.54 1.37 7.84
CA GLU A 90 -16.64 2.32 7.64
C GLU A 90 -16.41 3.19 6.40
N GLU A 91 -15.18 3.62 6.21
CA GLU A 91 -14.76 4.43 5.06
C GLU A 91 -14.78 3.64 3.76
N ILE A 92 -14.21 2.43 3.74
CA ILE A 92 -14.23 1.56 2.56
C ILE A 92 -15.68 1.27 2.12
N ASN A 93 -16.57 0.98 3.08
CA ASN A 93 -17.99 0.76 2.79
C ASN A 93 -18.71 2.03 2.30
N SER A 94 -18.23 3.20 2.70
CA SER A 94 -18.74 4.51 2.27
C SER A 94 -18.07 5.03 0.99
N LEU A 95 -17.16 4.23 0.41
CA LEU A 95 -16.32 4.60 -0.73
C LEU A 95 -15.52 5.88 -0.46
N THR A 96 -14.90 5.99 0.71
CA THR A 96 -13.94 7.04 1.09
C THR A 96 -12.55 6.47 1.36
N PHE A 97 -11.51 7.28 1.24
CA PHE A 97 -10.12 6.83 1.30
C PHE A 97 -9.66 6.68 2.77
N PRO A 98 -9.39 5.45 3.26
CA PRO A 98 -9.12 5.19 4.68
C PRO A 98 -7.78 5.71 5.23
N GLY A 99 -7.10 6.55 4.45
CA GLY A 99 -5.81 7.14 4.78
C GLY A 99 -5.74 8.59 4.30
N ASP A 100 -6.89 9.24 4.12
CA ASP A 100 -7.03 10.65 3.78
C ASP A 100 -8.11 11.28 4.70
N PRO A 101 -7.73 12.01 5.76
CA PRO A 101 -8.67 12.50 6.78
C PRO A 101 -9.63 13.57 6.26
N GLU A 102 -9.43 14.05 5.02
CA GLU A 102 -10.31 15.01 4.34
C GLU A 102 -11.35 14.31 3.44
N ASP A 103 -11.29 12.98 3.28
CA ASP A 103 -12.24 12.19 2.50
C ASP A 103 -12.87 11.11 3.37
N ASN A 104 -14.01 11.44 3.98
CA ASN A 104 -14.65 10.57 4.96
C ASN A 104 -16.18 10.60 4.93
N PRO A 105 -16.86 9.65 5.60
CA PRO A 105 -18.32 9.56 5.58
C PRO A 105 -19.03 10.80 6.15
N GLY A 106 -18.36 11.57 7.01
CA GLY A 106 -18.87 12.82 7.58
C GLY A 106 -18.84 13.99 6.60
N THR A 107 -17.91 13.98 5.64
CA THR A 107 -17.80 14.93 4.54
C THR A 107 -18.76 14.61 3.40
N GLN A 108 -20.04 14.35 3.69
CA GLN A 108 -21.02 14.41 2.61
C GLN A 108 -21.12 15.87 2.14
N ASP A 109 -20.85 16.08 0.85
CA ASP A 109 -21.19 17.29 0.11
C ASP A 109 -22.63 17.67 0.48
N ILE A 110 -22.76 18.63 1.38
CA ILE A 110 -24.02 19.34 1.61
C ILE A 110 -24.36 20.00 0.29
N ASP A 111 -25.19 19.34 -0.52
CA ASP A 111 -26.01 20.03 -1.49
C ASP A 111 -26.72 21.13 -0.69
N PRO A 112 -26.50 22.42 -0.99
CA PRO A 112 -27.16 23.51 -0.29
C PRO A 112 -28.69 23.44 -0.34
N SER A 113 -29.25 22.50 -1.11
CA SER A 113 -30.68 22.23 -1.27
C SER A 113 -31.26 21.26 -0.24
N ASP A 114 -30.46 20.49 0.52
CA ASP A 114 -30.96 19.47 1.47
C ASP A 114 -30.49 19.66 2.92
N VAL A 115 -30.37 20.92 3.35
CA VAL A 115 -30.16 21.25 4.77
C VAL A 115 -31.50 21.17 5.51
N THR A 116 -31.95 19.97 5.86
CA THR A 116 -32.84 19.83 7.03
C THR A 116 -31.99 19.97 8.29
N VAL A 117 -32.00 21.20 8.82
CA VAL A 117 -31.42 21.57 10.11
C VAL A 117 -31.98 20.63 11.19
N VAL A 118 -31.16 19.66 11.64
CA VAL A 118 -31.39 19.02 12.93
C VAL A 118 -30.69 19.89 13.97
N ASN A 119 -31.46 20.79 14.54
CA ASN A 119 -31.11 21.51 15.76
C ASN A 119 -31.10 20.49 16.90
N GLU A 120 -29.92 20.09 17.39
CA GLU A 120 -29.80 19.61 18.77
C GLU A 120 -29.03 20.67 19.56
N SER A 121 -29.81 21.61 20.08
CA SER A 121 -29.39 22.52 21.12
C SER A 121 -29.49 21.79 22.45
N ASP A 122 -28.37 21.61 23.15
CA ASP A 122 -28.39 21.58 24.61
C ASP A 122 -27.16 22.31 25.22
N PRO A 123 -27.34 23.22 26.19
CA PRO A 123 -26.29 24.10 26.69
C PRO A 123 -25.67 23.65 28.03
N ALA A 124 -24.37 23.96 28.16
CA ALA A 124 -23.65 24.49 29.32
C ALA A 124 -23.59 23.72 30.67
N GLY A 125 -22.34 23.50 31.15
CA GLY A 125 -21.96 23.99 32.49
C GLY A 125 -21.31 23.01 33.47
N GLU A 126 -19.98 22.95 33.46
CA GLU A 126 -19.04 23.12 34.60
C GLU A 126 -19.52 22.79 36.04
N GLN A 127 -18.87 21.83 36.73
CA GLN A 127 -18.28 22.04 38.07
C GLN A 127 -17.27 20.94 38.45
N VAL A 128 -16.14 21.43 38.94
CA VAL A 128 -14.95 20.79 39.53
C VAL A 128 -15.28 20.10 40.87
N ALA A 129 -14.64 18.97 41.16
CA ALA A 129 -14.26 18.59 42.53
C ALA A 129 -13.09 17.60 42.55
N GLU A 130 -11.94 18.16 42.90
CA GLU A 130 -10.69 17.54 43.32
C GLU A 130 -10.89 16.71 44.61
N ASN A 131 -10.29 15.52 44.70
CA ASN A 131 -9.80 15.03 45.99
C ASN A 131 -8.62 14.06 45.83
N THR A 132 -7.46 14.52 46.28
CA THR A 132 -6.19 13.82 46.32
C THR A 132 -6.04 13.12 47.68
N SER A 133 -5.58 11.86 47.70
CA SER A 133 -4.96 11.27 48.89
C SER A 133 -4.00 10.14 48.49
N GLU A 134 -2.76 10.55 48.27
CA GLU A 134 -1.48 9.92 48.64
C GLU A 134 -1.45 8.50 49.26
N SER A 135 -0.57 7.68 48.64
CA SER A 135 0.62 7.07 49.27
C SER A 135 0.65 5.56 49.54
N ALA A 136 1.74 4.96 48.99
CA ALA A 136 2.56 3.89 49.56
C ALA A 136 1.97 2.47 49.62
N ASN A 137 2.66 1.37 49.29
CA ASN A 137 4.02 1.12 48.81
C ASN A 137 4.11 -0.40 48.47
N ASN A 138 5.21 -0.77 47.81
CA ASN A 138 5.88 -2.08 47.79
C ASN A 138 5.64 -3.03 46.61
N SER A 139 6.65 -2.98 45.74
CA SER A 139 7.40 -4.08 45.10
C SER A 139 7.48 -5.37 45.94
N PRO A 140 7.62 -6.55 45.31
CA PRO A 140 8.99 -7.09 45.18
C PRO A 140 9.40 -7.43 43.74
N GLU A 141 10.70 -7.27 43.53
CA GLU A 141 11.49 -7.70 42.38
C GLU A 141 11.23 -9.16 41.96
N GLN A 142 11.24 -9.42 40.66
CA GLN A 142 11.84 -10.66 40.17
C GLN A 142 12.62 -10.42 38.89
N GLU A 143 13.93 -10.41 39.08
CA GLU A 143 14.98 -10.59 38.09
C GLU A 143 14.81 -11.96 37.39
N THR A 144 14.76 -11.98 36.07
CA THR A 144 15.34 -13.09 35.30
C THR A 144 15.91 -12.55 34.00
N THR A 145 17.23 -12.58 33.99
CA THR A 145 18.13 -12.83 32.88
C THR A 145 17.46 -13.57 31.73
N ASP A 146 17.64 -13.07 30.50
CA ASP A 146 17.98 -13.91 29.35
C ASP A 146 18.66 -13.07 28.26
N GLU A 147 19.63 -13.71 27.63
CA GLU A 147 20.71 -13.19 26.81
C GLU A 147 20.28 -12.55 25.47
N PRO A 148 21.15 -11.72 24.85
CA PRO A 148 20.90 -11.13 23.55
C PRO A 148 21.08 -12.21 22.46
N VAL A 149 19.97 -12.72 21.94
CA VAL A 149 19.99 -13.58 20.75
C VAL A 149 20.15 -12.68 19.52
N GLU A 150 21.38 -12.63 19.02
CA GLU A 150 21.71 -12.19 17.66
C GLU A 150 20.75 -12.84 16.66
N SER A 151 20.02 -12.01 15.93
CA SER A 151 19.32 -12.44 14.72
C SER A 151 20.11 -11.94 13.50
N PRO A 152 20.44 -12.82 12.54
CA PRO A 152 21.20 -12.42 11.38
C PRO A 152 20.37 -11.50 10.48
N ILE A 153 20.92 -10.31 10.25
CA ILE A 153 20.69 -9.44 9.09
C ILE A 153 20.52 -10.27 7.82
N SER A 154 19.27 -10.48 7.41
CA SER A 154 18.94 -10.89 6.04
C SER A 154 18.84 -9.62 5.20
N GLU A 155 19.95 -9.23 4.58
CA GLU A 155 19.94 -8.33 3.43
C GLU A 155 19.31 -9.08 2.25
N GLU A 156 17.98 -9.10 2.16
CA GLU A 156 17.30 -9.36 0.89
C GLU A 156 17.48 -8.15 -0.02
N GLN A 157 18.63 -8.15 -0.69
CA GLN A 157 18.95 -7.22 -1.75
C GLN A 157 17.95 -7.42 -2.90
N ALA A 158 17.26 -6.33 -3.21
CA ALA A 158 16.29 -6.17 -4.28
C ALA A 158 16.70 -6.85 -5.61
N PRO A 159 15.74 -7.27 -6.46
CA PRO A 159 16.04 -7.71 -7.82
C PRO A 159 16.56 -6.52 -8.65
N GLY A 160 17.88 -6.33 -8.61
CA GLY A 160 18.60 -5.40 -9.46
C GLY A 160 18.56 -5.89 -10.90
N PHE A 161 17.72 -5.25 -11.71
CA PHE A 161 17.78 -5.31 -13.17
C PHE A 161 19.09 -4.67 -13.64
N GLY A 162 20.15 -5.47 -13.70
CA GLY A 162 21.46 -5.10 -14.22
C GLY A 162 21.78 -5.88 -15.49
N ALA A 163 21.17 -5.47 -16.61
CA ALA A 163 21.55 -5.94 -17.94
C ALA A 163 23.02 -5.59 -18.22
N ILE A 164 23.92 -6.56 -18.09
CA ILE A 164 25.34 -6.40 -18.40
C ILE A 164 25.80 -7.58 -19.29
N LEU A 165 26.12 -7.21 -20.54
CA LEU A 165 26.94 -7.93 -21.54
C LEU A 165 26.28 -9.03 -22.41
N THR A 166 25.47 -8.63 -23.39
CA THR A 166 25.39 -9.34 -24.69
C THR A 166 25.93 -8.47 -25.82
N GLY A 167 27.13 -7.91 -25.61
CA GLY A 167 27.85 -7.07 -26.58
C GLY A 167 29.06 -7.73 -27.26
N LEU A 168 29.18 -9.06 -27.29
CA LEU A 168 30.30 -9.76 -27.96
C LEU A 168 29.88 -10.81 -29.01
N GLY A 169 28.58 -11.00 -29.25
CA GLY A 169 28.11 -11.96 -30.25
C GLY A 169 28.16 -11.47 -31.70
N VAL A 170 28.06 -10.15 -31.92
CA VAL A 170 27.92 -9.59 -33.27
C VAL A 170 29.27 -9.48 -34.01
N LEU A 171 30.39 -9.32 -33.30
CA LEU A 171 31.72 -9.23 -33.93
C LEU A 171 32.26 -10.60 -34.40
N SER A 172 31.92 -11.69 -33.71
CA SER A 172 32.32 -13.05 -34.12
C SER A 172 31.65 -13.53 -35.41
N ALA A 173 30.41 -13.08 -35.68
CA ALA A 173 29.69 -13.43 -36.91
C ALA A 173 30.29 -12.75 -38.16
N ILE A 174 30.83 -11.54 -38.03
CA ILE A 174 31.49 -10.83 -39.14
C ILE A 174 32.85 -11.46 -39.46
N TYR A 175 33.59 -11.92 -38.44
CA TYR A 175 34.89 -12.57 -38.64
C TYR A 175 34.77 -13.92 -39.37
N TRP A 176 33.74 -14.72 -39.09
CA TRP A 176 33.51 -16.00 -39.78
C TRP A 176 32.94 -15.88 -41.19
N TYR A 177 32.34 -14.75 -41.57
CA TYR A 177 31.82 -14.54 -42.93
C TYR A 177 32.89 -14.04 -43.92
N ARG A 178 34.08 -13.68 -43.43
CA ARG A 178 35.21 -13.17 -44.25
C ARG A 178 36.31 -14.19 -44.51
N LYS A 179 36.17 -15.44 -44.06
CA LYS A 179 37.06 -16.56 -44.41
C LYS A 179 36.32 -17.58 -45.25
#